data_AF-M0MDG1-F1
#
_entry.id   AF-M0MDG1-F1
#
_cell.length_a   1.000
_cell.length_b   1.000
_cell.length_c   1.000
_cell.angle_alpha   90.00
_cell.angle_beta   90.00
_cell.angle_gamma   90.00
#
_symmetry.space_group_name_H-M   'P 1'
#
loop_
_entity.id
_entity.type
_entity.pdbx_description
1 polymer ?
#
loop_
_entity_poly.entity_id
_entity_poly.type
_entity_poly.pdbx_seq_one_letter_code
_entity_poly.pdbx_strand_id
1 'polypeptide(L)'
;MWKILKYKGEIKGIDVVRKSERDTSRTCAVCGHEDESQRKERGLYVCEKCGTVANADCGGAENIRQRAEVPPNPSAPRSDRSNGWLAQPAVRLFDRSEGRFAPREQVAQTNREP
;
A
#
# COMPACT_ATOMS: atom_id res chain seq x y z
N MET A 1 -6.56 -15.49 -10.30
CA MET A 1 -6.17 -14.57 -9.20
C MET A 1 -7.25 -14.43 -8.12
N TRP A 2 -8.44 -13.89 -8.42
CA TRP A 2 -9.54 -13.67 -7.45
C TRP A 2 -9.84 -14.84 -6.49
N LYS A 3 -9.99 -16.05 -7.02
CA LYS A 3 -10.28 -17.25 -6.23
C LYS A 3 -9.26 -17.51 -5.11
N ILE A 4 -7.98 -17.25 -5.38
CA ILE A 4 -6.89 -17.44 -4.42
C ILE A 4 -6.96 -16.38 -3.31
N LEU A 5 -7.28 -15.13 -3.66
CA LEU A 5 -7.44 -14.06 -2.67
C LEU A 5 -8.60 -14.38 -1.71
N LYS A 6 -9.77 -14.76 -2.24
CA LYS A 6 -10.94 -15.14 -1.43
C LYS A 6 -10.63 -16.29 -0.48
N TYR A 7 -10.07 -17.38 -1.03
CA TYR A 7 -9.69 -18.56 -0.24
C TYR A 7 -8.70 -18.24 0.88
N LYS A 8 -7.62 -17.50 0.58
CA LYS A 8 -6.63 -17.13 1.60
C LYS A 8 -7.18 -16.12 2.61
N GLY A 9 -8.07 -15.22 2.16
CA GLY A 9 -8.77 -14.28 3.02
C GLY A 9 -9.64 -15.01 4.04
N GLU A 10 -10.47 -15.96 3.59
CA GLU A 10 -11.32 -16.80 4.46
C GLU A 10 -10.49 -17.52 5.54
N ILE A 11 -9.36 -18.14 5.18
CA ILE A 11 -8.45 -18.78 6.16
C ILE A 11 -7.93 -17.83 7.22
N LYS A 12 -7.77 -16.54 6.88
CA LYS A 12 -7.23 -15.51 7.77
C LYS A 12 -8.32 -14.66 8.44
N GLY A 13 -9.60 -14.94 8.20
CA GLY A 13 -10.70 -14.11 8.67
C GLY A 13 -10.71 -12.70 8.06
N ILE A 14 -10.19 -12.55 6.84
CA ILE A 14 -10.15 -11.28 6.10
C ILE A 14 -11.22 -11.31 5.01
N ASP A 15 -12.16 -10.37 5.09
CA ASP A 15 -13.15 -10.17 4.04
C ASP A 15 -12.51 -9.59 2.77
N VAL A 16 -12.71 -10.27 1.65
CA VAL A 16 -12.20 -9.87 0.34
C VAL A 16 -13.33 -9.32 -0.50
N VAL A 17 -13.34 -8.01 -0.71
CA VAL A 17 -14.35 -7.30 -1.50
C VAL A 17 -13.78 -6.91 -2.85
N ARG A 18 -14.55 -7.14 -3.93
CA ARG A 18 -14.17 -6.70 -5.27
C ARG A 18 -14.72 -5.29 -5.52
N LYS A 19 -13.85 -4.36 -5.89
CA LYS A 19 -14.22 -3.02 -6.33
C LYS A 19 -13.71 -2.79 -7.76
N SER A 20 -14.39 -1.91 -8.50
CA SER A 20 -13.99 -1.58 -9.87
C SER A 20 -12.70 -0.73 -9.85
N GLU A 21 -11.72 -1.13 -10.64
CA GLU A 21 -10.47 -0.39 -10.86
C GLU A 21 -10.62 0.71 -11.92
N ARG A 22 -11.80 0.85 -12.55
CA ARG A 22 -12.01 1.83 -13.61
C ARG A 22 -11.66 3.24 -13.12
N ASP A 23 -10.91 3.99 -13.92
CA ASP A 23 -10.51 5.38 -13.67
C ASP A 23 -9.55 5.61 -12.48
N THR A 24 -9.20 4.57 -11.70
CA THR A 24 -8.27 4.72 -10.56
C THR A 24 -6.85 5.09 -10.99
N SER A 25 -6.49 4.86 -12.26
CA SER A 25 -5.21 5.23 -12.85
C SER A 25 -5.13 6.70 -13.30
N ARG A 26 -6.25 7.43 -13.24
CA ARG A 26 -6.42 8.77 -13.80
C ARG A 26 -6.84 9.78 -12.74
N THR A 27 -7.50 9.32 -11.68
CA THR A 27 -7.93 10.15 -10.55
C THR A 27 -6.78 10.39 -9.57
N CYS A 28 -6.55 11.63 -9.17
CA CYS A 28 -5.61 11.96 -8.11
C CYS A 28 -6.18 11.54 -6.74
N ALA A 29 -5.48 10.66 -6.03
CA ALA A 29 -5.88 10.18 -4.70
C ALA A 29 -5.90 11.26 -3.60
N VAL A 30 -5.33 12.44 -3.87
CA VAL A 30 -5.27 13.56 -2.92
C VAL A 30 -6.38 14.58 -3.18
N CYS A 31 -6.54 15.02 -4.43
CA CYS A 31 -7.44 16.12 -4.77
C CYS A 31 -8.63 15.72 -5.66
N GLY A 32 -8.73 14.46 -6.07
CA GLY A 32 -9.81 13.93 -6.89
C GLY A 32 -9.79 14.36 -8.35
N HIS A 33 -8.77 15.08 -8.82
CA HIS A 33 -8.69 15.51 -10.23
C HIS A 33 -8.43 14.32 -11.16
N GLU A 34 -9.29 14.17 -12.17
CA GLU A 34 -9.21 13.11 -13.17
C GLU A 34 -8.59 13.67 -14.46
N ASP A 35 -7.48 13.07 -14.89
CA ASP A 35 -6.83 13.40 -16.14
C ASP A 35 -5.96 12.22 -16.62
N GLU A 36 -6.05 11.95 -17.93
CA GLU A 36 -5.31 10.94 -18.69
C GLU A 36 -3.80 11.14 -18.58
N SER A 37 -3.39 12.41 -18.62
CA SER A 37 -2.01 12.81 -18.80
C SER A 37 -1.19 12.69 -17.52
N GLN A 38 -1.83 12.46 -16.37
CA GLN A 38 -1.18 12.47 -15.06
C GLN A 38 -0.31 11.23 -14.83
N ARG A 39 -0.60 10.09 -15.47
CA ARG A 39 0.30 8.92 -15.47
C ARG A 39 1.34 9.10 -16.58
N LYS A 40 2.50 9.66 -16.20
CA LYS A 40 3.55 10.02 -17.16
C LYS A 40 4.25 8.78 -17.75
N GLU A 41 4.52 7.79 -16.91
CA GLU A 41 5.11 6.51 -17.33
C GLU A 41 4.79 5.41 -16.31
N ARG A 42 5.26 4.19 -16.57
CA ARG A 42 5.05 3.08 -15.63
C ARG A 42 5.74 3.40 -14.30
N GLY A 43 4.93 3.55 -13.24
CA GLY A 43 5.43 3.82 -11.90
C GLY A 43 5.56 5.30 -11.55
N LEU A 44 5.31 6.24 -12.47
CA LEU A 44 5.31 7.68 -12.20
C LEU A 44 3.94 8.30 -12.48
N TYR A 45 3.40 8.97 -11.47
CA TYR A 45 2.19 9.76 -11.56
C TYR A 45 2.46 11.18 -11.03
N VAL A 46 1.99 12.19 -11.77
CA VAL A 46 2.12 13.61 -11.43
C VAL A 46 0.76 14.29 -11.61
N CYS A 47 0.20 14.80 -10.53
CA CYS A 47 -1.02 15.61 -10.58
C CYS A 47 -0.67 17.08 -10.81
N GLU A 48 -1.04 17.61 -11.96
CA GLU A 48 -0.76 19.01 -12.32
C GLU A 48 -1.59 20.02 -11.51
N LYS A 49 -2.77 19.59 -11.00
CA LYS A 49 -3.66 20.45 -10.21
C LYS A 49 -3.13 20.72 -8.79
N CYS A 50 -2.57 19.73 -8.12
CA CYS A 50 -2.13 19.85 -6.71
C CYS A 50 -0.66 19.55 -6.48
N GLY A 51 0.11 19.24 -7.52
CA GLY A 51 1.55 18.97 -7.44
C GLY A 51 1.91 17.61 -6.84
N THR A 52 0.95 16.71 -6.61
CA THR A 52 1.23 15.39 -6.04
C THR A 52 2.08 14.57 -7.01
N VAL A 53 3.23 14.10 -6.55
CA VAL A 53 4.08 13.12 -7.26
C VAL A 53 4.08 11.82 -6.46
N ALA A 54 3.73 10.72 -7.11
CA ALA A 54 3.63 9.42 -6.44
C ALA A 54 3.91 8.27 -7.40
N ASN A 55 4.14 7.08 -6.84
CA ASN A 55 4.08 5.88 -7.64
C ASN A 55 2.64 5.64 -8.12
N ALA A 56 2.46 5.44 -9.42
CA ALA A 56 1.15 5.34 -10.04
C ALA A 56 0.34 4.12 -9.55
N ASP A 57 1.01 3.03 -9.16
CA ASP A 57 0.35 1.83 -8.63
C ASP A 57 -0.05 2.04 -7.15
N CYS A 58 0.76 2.77 -6.38
CA CYS A 58 0.40 3.21 -5.02
C CYS A 58 -0.81 4.17 -5.04
N GLY A 59 -0.84 5.12 -5.97
CA GLY A 59 -1.97 6.02 -6.17
C GLY A 59 -3.25 5.27 -6.55
N GLY A 60 -3.15 4.31 -7.47
CA GLY A 60 -4.27 3.44 -7.84
C GLY A 60 -4.81 2.61 -6.68
N ALA A 61 -3.92 2.05 -5.85
CA ALA A 61 -4.31 1.30 -4.65
C ALA A 61 -5.05 2.18 -3.63
N GLU A 62 -4.58 3.41 -3.42
CA GLU A 62 -5.24 4.38 -2.53
C GLU A 62 -6.64 4.77 -3.03
N ASN A 63 -6.79 5.00 -4.34
CA ASN A 63 -8.10 5.25 -4.94
C ASN A 63 -9.08 4.09 -4.71
N ILE A 64 -8.62 2.84 -4.86
CA ILE A 64 -9.44 1.65 -4.57
C ILE A 64 -9.83 1.61 -3.09
N ARG A 65 -8.88 1.87 -2.18
CA ARG A 65 -9.14 1.92 -0.73
C ARG A 65 -10.21 2.96 -0.39
N GLN A 66 -10.12 4.16 -0.93
CA GLN A 66 -11.11 5.23 -0.69
C GLN A 66 -12.51 4.85 -1.18
N ARG A 67 -12.61 4.18 -2.35
CA ARG A 67 -13.88 3.65 -2.91
C ARG A 67 -14.40 2.40 -2.21
N ALA A 68 -13.53 1.69 -1.49
CA ALA A 68 -13.91 0.47 -0.81
C ALA A 68 -14.80 0.74 0.41
N GLU A 69 -14.96 1.99 0.85
CA GLU A 69 -15.74 2.39 2.03
C GLU A 69 -15.37 1.54 3.25
N VAL A 70 -14.11 1.09 3.32
CA VAL A 70 -13.62 0.34 4.48
C VAL A 70 -13.68 1.31 5.65
N PRO A 71 -14.50 1.04 6.69
CA PRO A 71 -14.58 1.92 7.82
C PRO A 71 -13.16 2.07 8.38
N PRO A 72 -12.69 3.31 8.63
CA PRO A 72 -11.41 3.49 9.30
C PRO A 72 -11.47 2.69 10.60
N ASN A 73 -10.36 2.06 10.98
CA ASN A 73 -10.26 1.45 12.31
C ASN A 73 -10.73 2.51 13.33
N PRO A 74 -11.82 2.27 14.09
CA PRO A 74 -12.37 3.28 14.99
C PRO A 74 -11.38 3.69 16.08
N SER A 75 -10.34 2.88 16.30
CA SER A 75 -9.28 3.10 17.28
C SER A 75 -8.06 3.84 16.71
N ALA A 76 -7.99 4.08 15.39
CA ALA A 76 -6.88 4.78 14.75
C ALA A 76 -7.32 6.20 14.35
N PRO A 77 -6.52 7.25 14.63
CA PRO A 77 -6.84 8.59 14.15
C PRO A 77 -7.01 8.58 12.63
N ARG A 78 -7.89 9.43 12.07
CA ARG A 78 -8.13 9.52 10.60
C ARG A 78 -6.83 9.72 9.78
N SER A 79 -5.76 10.17 10.41
CA SER A 79 -4.42 10.34 9.85
C SER A 79 -3.54 9.07 9.89
N ASP A 80 -3.84 8.11 10.77
CA ASP A 80 -3.11 6.85 10.84
C ASP A 80 -3.67 5.88 9.81
N ARG A 81 -3.00 5.87 8.65
CA ARG A 81 -3.28 5.01 7.50
C ARG A 81 -2.54 3.68 7.59
N SER A 82 -2.00 3.32 8.76
CA SER A 82 -1.31 2.06 8.96
C SER A 82 -2.29 0.90 9.02
N ASN A 83 -1.95 -0.19 8.33
CA ASN A 83 -2.64 -1.48 8.45
C ASN A 83 -2.21 -2.24 9.71
N GLY A 84 -1.61 -1.56 10.70
CA GLY A 84 -0.94 -2.20 11.84
C GLY A 84 0.34 -2.94 11.43
N TRP A 85 0.82 -3.82 12.29
CA TRP A 85 1.98 -4.68 12.02
C TRP A 85 1.63 -5.72 10.97
N LEU A 86 1.84 -5.41 9.69
CA LEU A 86 1.84 -6.42 8.65
C LEU A 86 3.08 -7.33 8.80
N ALA A 87 3.01 -8.51 8.17
CA ALA A 87 3.98 -9.59 8.27
C ALA A 87 5.41 -9.08 8.48
N GLN A 88 6.07 -9.61 9.51
CA GLN A 88 7.49 -9.38 9.76
C GLN A 88 8.30 -10.53 9.15
N PRO A 89 8.56 -10.52 7.83
CA PRO A 89 9.39 -11.55 7.25
C PRO A 89 10.80 -11.42 7.82
N ALA A 90 11.42 -12.56 8.13
CA ALA A 90 12.85 -12.59 8.40
C ALA A 90 13.58 -12.15 7.13
N VAL A 91 14.09 -10.91 7.13
CA VAL A 91 14.93 -10.41 6.05
C VAL A 91 16.29 -11.08 6.19
N ARG A 92 16.63 -11.94 5.23
CA ARG A 92 17.96 -12.55 5.13
C ARG A 92 18.76 -11.80 4.07
N LEU A 93 19.91 -11.26 4.44
CA LEU A 93 20.84 -10.60 3.52
C LEU A 93 21.92 -11.58 3.09
N PHE A 94 22.35 -11.48 1.83
CA PHE A 94 23.46 -12.27 1.31
C PHE A 94 24.79 -11.60 1.68
N ASP A 95 25.59 -12.26 2.51
CA ASP A 95 26.94 -11.86 2.88
C ASP A 95 27.91 -12.26 1.77
N ARG A 96 28.57 -11.28 1.15
CA ARG A 96 29.50 -11.49 0.04
C ARG A 96 30.87 -12.01 0.49
N SER A 97 31.26 -11.78 1.73
CA SER A 97 32.50 -12.30 2.32
C SER A 97 32.36 -13.77 2.70
N GLU A 98 31.21 -14.15 3.25
CA GLU A 98 30.98 -15.51 3.75
C GLU A 98 30.24 -16.41 2.75
N GLY A 99 29.61 -15.82 1.73
CA GLY A 99 28.81 -16.54 0.75
C GLY A 99 27.52 -17.15 1.32
N ARG A 100 26.99 -16.58 2.41
CA ARG A 100 25.86 -17.12 3.17
C ARG A 100 24.76 -16.09 3.37
N PHE A 101 23.54 -16.55 3.64
CA PHE A 101 22.41 -15.69 3.98
C PHE A 101 22.29 -15.51 5.51
N ALA A 102 22.58 -14.30 6.01
CA ALA A 102 22.47 -13.95 7.42
C ALA A 102 21.16 -13.19 7.72
N PRO A 103 20.44 -13.49 8.82
CA PRO A 103 19.27 -12.71 9.22
C PRO A 103 19.70 -11.31 9.67
N ARG A 104 18.96 -10.28 9.25
CA ARG A 104 19.13 -8.93 9.77
C ARG A 104 18.43 -8.84 11.12
N GLU A 105 19.15 -8.44 12.17
CA GLU A 105 18.53 -8.12 13.46
C GLU A 105 17.47 -7.03 13.25
N GLN A 106 16.25 -7.31 13.71
CA GLN A 106 15.17 -6.37 13.60
C GLN A 106 15.45 -5.19 14.53
N VAL A 107 15.38 -3.97 14.00
CA VAL A 107 15.27 -2.77 14.84
C VAL A 107 13.85 -2.71 15.38
N ALA A 108 13.55 -3.57 16.35
CA ALA A 108 12.39 -3.43 17.19
C ALA A 108 12.87 -2.76 18.49
N GLN A 109 12.40 -1.54 18.75
CA GLN A 109 12.45 -0.85 20.04
C GLN A 109 13.69 -0.02 20.44
N THR A 110 14.17 0.91 19.61
CA THR A 110 15.04 1.99 20.15
C THR A 110 14.61 3.43 19.90
N ASN A 111 13.65 3.70 19.02
CA ASN A 111 13.22 5.08 18.75
C ASN A 111 11.71 5.28 18.96
N ARG A 112 11.24 5.02 20.18
CA ARG A 112 9.98 5.59 20.66
C ARG A 112 10.34 6.54 21.80
N GLU A 113 10.60 7.80 21.47
CA GLU A 113 10.50 8.86 22.48
C GLU A 113 9.02 8.99 22.89
N PRO A 114 8.74 9.36 24.15
CA PRO A 114 7.37 9.47 24.69
C PRO A 114 6.52 10.50 23.94
#